data_AF-A0A1J1I8H9-F1
#
_entry.id   AF-A0A1J1I8H9-F1
#
_cell.length_a   1.000
_cell.length_b   1.000
_cell.length_c   1.000
_cell.angle_alpha   90.00
_cell.angle_beta   90.00
_cell.angle_gamma   90.00
#
_symmetry.space_group_name_H-M   'P 1'
#
loop_
_entity.id
_entity.type
_entity.pdbx_description
1 polymer ?
#
loop_
_entity_poly.entity_id
_entity_poly.type
_entity_poly.pdbx_seq_one_letter_code
_entity_poly.pdbx_strand_id
1 'polypeptide(L)'
;MSVIKYIGRRTDFRGKSMWEIVSNLKNFGVGRILVRSMFERYPENSWIKILKVEACPPTPPDFYDTLRRVKITAERVFRGKKFEKPILIEKVSYKTDYRLLSKKEEADYCKLSQREEKLLPLEMDLPPLLREFVFKETGRKDVKMKIVANESLYNNARRVKENETPNCEVPIGLGTPHPTSRSLYEGIELK
;
A
#
# COMPACT_ATOMS: atom_id res chain seq x y z
N MET A 1 -16.41 -35.38 -4.06
CA MET A 1 -16.47 -33.96 -3.64
C MET A 1 -16.21 -33.11 -4.87
N SER A 2 -17.12 -32.22 -5.24
CA SER A 2 -16.94 -31.34 -6.39
C SER A 2 -15.86 -30.31 -6.09
N VAL A 3 -14.83 -30.24 -6.94
CA VAL A 3 -13.73 -29.27 -6.81
C VAL A 3 -14.22 -27.92 -7.33
N ILE A 4 -14.51 -26.98 -6.42
CA ILE A 4 -14.86 -25.60 -6.79
C ILE A 4 -13.60 -24.91 -7.31
N LYS A 5 -13.58 -24.59 -8.60
CA LYS A 5 -12.51 -23.79 -9.24
C LYS A 5 -12.99 -22.37 -9.43
N TYR A 6 -12.37 -21.43 -8.73
CA TYR A 6 -12.60 -20.00 -8.92
C TYR A 6 -11.86 -19.51 -10.17
N ILE A 7 -12.57 -18.88 -11.10
CA ILE A 7 -12.01 -18.31 -12.34
C ILE A 7 -12.06 -16.78 -12.24
N GLY A 8 -10.96 -16.10 -12.52
CA GLY A 8 -10.87 -14.64 -12.56
C GLY A 8 -9.88 -14.03 -11.55
N ARG A 9 -9.79 -12.69 -11.54
CA ARG A 9 -8.94 -11.96 -10.58
C ARG A 9 -9.60 -11.95 -9.20
N ARG A 10 -8.84 -12.36 -8.18
CA ARG A 10 -9.27 -12.23 -6.78
C ARG A 10 -9.23 -10.76 -6.36
N THR A 11 -10.19 -10.33 -5.55
CA THR A 11 -10.24 -8.99 -4.99
C THR A 11 -10.43 -9.08 -3.48
N ASP A 12 -9.66 -8.30 -2.73
CA ASP A 12 -9.77 -8.28 -1.26
C ASP A 12 -10.81 -7.26 -0.77
N PHE A 13 -11.54 -6.61 -1.70
CA PHE A 13 -12.53 -5.59 -1.38
C PHE A 13 -13.73 -6.21 -0.71
N ARG A 14 -13.96 -5.78 0.53
CA ARG A 14 -15.06 -6.21 1.37
C ARG A 14 -15.67 -4.97 2.03
N GLY A 15 -16.97 -4.80 1.93
CA GLY A 15 -17.67 -3.70 2.59
C GLY A 15 -18.57 -2.90 1.65
N LYS A 16 -18.73 -1.61 1.99
CA LYS A 16 -19.61 -0.66 1.30
C LYS A 16 -18.79 0.48 0.70
N SER A 17 -19.40 1.23 -0.22
CA SER A 17 -18.82 2.48 -0.71
C SER A 17 -18.87 3.55 0.37
N MET A 18 -18.03 4.59 0.25
CA MET A 18 -18.10 5.72 1.18
C MET A 18 -19.45 6.43 1.11
N TRP A 19 -20.03 6.56 -0.10
CA TRP A 19 -21.37 7.15 -0.33
C TRP A 19 -22.42 6.46 0.53
N GLU A 20 -22.54 5.13 0.44
CA GLU A 20 -23.53 4.35 1.19
C GLU A 20 -23.34 4.42 2.70
N ILE A 21 -22.09 4.61 3.18
CA ILE A 21 -21.83 4.75 4.61
C ILE A 21 -22.23 6.13 5.10
N VAL A 22 -21.73 7.19 4.45
CA VAL A 22 -21.95 8.57 4.93
C VAL A 22 -23.40 9.01 4.75
N SER A 23 -24.10 8.54 3.71
CA SER A 23 -25.51 8.89 3.47
C SER A 23 -26.45 8.37 4.55
N ASN A 24 -26.09 7.26 5.20
CA ASN A 24 -26.91 6.60 6.22
C ASN A 24 -26.61 7.09 7.65
N LEU A 25 -25.62 7.98 7.82
CA LEU A 25 -25.20 8.48 9.14
C LEU A 25 -25.69 9.91 9.37
N LYS A 26 -26.08 10.20 10.62
CA LYS A 26 -26.37 11.58 11.05
C LYS A 26 -25.12 12.44 10.86
N ASN A 27 -25.31 13.67 10.37
CA ASN A 27 -24.23 14.60 10.05
C ASN A 27 -23.15 13.98 9.16
N PHE A 28 -23.55 13.11 8.23
CA PHE A 28 -22.66 12.40 7.30
C PHE A 28 -21.54 11.59 7.96
N GLY A 29 -21.69 11.25 9.24
CA GLY A 29 -20.68 10.50 9.99
C GLY A 29 -19.41 11.29 10.32
N VAL A 30 -19.44 12.63 10.32
CA VAL A 30 -18.30 13.45 10.75
C VAL A 30 -17.80 13.02 12.13
N GLY A 31 -16.49 12.85 12.27
CA GLY A 31 -15.82 12.35 13.46
C GLY A 31 -15.72 10.82 13.57
N ARG A 32 -16.44 10.07 12.73
CA ARG A 32 -16.38 8.59 12.70
C ARG A 32 -15.17 8.08 11.92
N ILE A 33 -14.85 6.81 12.18
CA ILE A 33 -13.65 6.15 11.66
C ILE A 33 -14.02 5.08 10.66
N LEU A 34 -13.42 5.18 9.47
CA LEU A 34 -13.52 4.21 8.39
C LEU A 34 -12.23 3.41 8.28
N VAL A 35 -12.36 2.14 7.96
CA VAL A 35 -11.26 1.23 7.63
C VAL A 35 -11.46 0.68 6.23
N ARG A 36 -10.37 0.35 5.55
CA ARG A 36 -10.40 -0.32 4.26
C ARG A 36 -9.98 -1.77 4.38
N SER A 37 -10.79 -2.69 3.87
CA SER A 37 -10.52 -4.12 3.95
C SER A 37 -9.25 -4.51 3.20
N MET A 38 -8.95 -3.86 2.06
CA MET A 38 -7.67 -4.05 1.36
C MET A 38 -6.45 -3.73 2.24
N PHE A 39 -6.57 -2.86 3.24
CA PHE A 39 -5.45 -2.51 4.12
C PHE A 39 -5.25 -3.49 5.28
N GLU A 40 -6.20 -4.40 5.52
CA GLU A 40 -6.07 -5.49 6.50
C GLU A 40 -4.99 -6.50 6.12
N ARG A 41 -4.49 -6.46 4.87
CA ARG A 41 -3.30 -7.23 4.45
C ARG A 41 -2.02 -6.83 5.17
N TYR A 42 -2.01 -5.66 5.80
CA TYR A 42 -0.88 -5.17 6.57
C TYR A 42 -1.14 -5.39 8.06
N PRO A 43 -0.13 -5.81 8.84
CA PRO A 43 -0.30 -5.98 10.29
C PRO A 43 -0.51 -4.65 11.02
N GLU A 44 -0.09 -3.53 10.41
CA GLU A 44 -0.19 -2.21 11.03
C GLU A 44 -1.55 -1.56 10.75
N ASN A 45 -2.16 -0.99 11.79
CA ASN A 45 -3.51 -0.41 11.68
C ASN A 45 -3.53 0.78 10.71
N SER A 46 -4.55 0.80 9.85
CA SER A 46 -4.83 1.87 8.91
C SER A 46 -6.29 2.31 9.03
N TRP A 47 -6.51 3.61 9.21
CA TRP A 47 -7.84 4.17 9.42
C TRP A 47 -7.97 5.58 8.85
N ILE A 48 -9.20 6.00 8.64
CA ILE A 48 -9.57 7.27 8.03
C ILE A 48 -10.64 7.90 8.92
N LYS A 49 -10.34 9.06 9.52
CA LYS A 49 -11.30 9.81 10.33
C LYS A 49 -11.94 10.91 9.49
N ILE A 50 -13.27 10.88 9.38
CA ILE A 50 -14.03 11.83 8.56
C ILE A 50 -14.02 13.20 9.24
N LEU A 51 -13.57 14.24 8.53
CA LEU A 51 -13.63 15.63 9.00
C LEU A 51 -14.76 16.41 8.32
N LYS A 52 -14.86 16.30 7.00
CA LYS A 52 -15.87 17.00 6.19
C LYS A 52 -16.30 16.12 5.03
N VAL A 53 -17.58 16.19 4.69
CA VAL A 53 -18.18 15.47 3.57
C VAL A 53 -18.84 16.47 2.63
N GLU A 54 -18.58 16.33 1.34
CA GLU A 54 -19.13 17.17 0.27
C GLU A 54 -19.61 16.26 -0.87
N ALA A 55 -20.78 16.59 -1.43
CA ALA A 55 -21.27 15.89 -2.60
C ALA A 55 -20.44 16.24 -3.84
N CYS A 56 -20.20 15.26 -4.71
CA CYS A 56 -19.66 15.54 -6.03
C CYS A 56 -20.73 16.17 -6.93
N PRO A 57 -20.37 17.07 -7.85
CA PRO A 57 -21.32 17.59 -8.82
C PRO A 57 -21.83 16.44 -9.72
N PRO A 58 -23.07 16.54 -10.21
CA PRO A 58 -23.61 15.57 -11.15
C PRO A 58 -22.72 15.56 -12.40
N THR A 59 -22.10 14.41 -12.68
CA THR A 59 -21.31 14.19 -13.89
C THR A 59 -22.25 13.65 -14.98
N PRO A 60 -21.94 13.85 -16.27
CA PRO A 60 -22.73 13.28 -17.36
C PRO A 60 -22.94 11.77 -17.17
N PRO A 61 -24.10 11.23 -17.59
CA PRO A 61 -24.54 9.86 -17.28
C PRO A 61 -23.63 8.74 -17.84
N ASP A 62 -22.62 9.09 -18.63
CA ASP A 62 -21.77 8.12 -19.33
C ASP A 62 -20.77 7.38 -18.42
N PHE A 63 -20.62 7.81 -17.15
CA PHE A 63 -19.73 7.16 -16.18
C PHE A 63 -20.51 6.61 -14.97
N TYR A 64 -20.92 5.34 -15.03
CA TYR A 64 -21.60 4.66 -13.90
C TYR A 64 -20.83 4.74 -12.57
N ASP A 65 -19.49 4.80 -12.62
CA ASP A 65 -18.62 4.91 -11.43
C ASP A 65 -18.67 6.29 -10.75
N THR A 66 -19.15 7.35 -11.42
CA THR A 66 -19.18 8.69 -10.82
C THR A 66 -20.41 8.96 -9.94
N LEU A 67 -21.51 8.23 -10.16
CA LEU A 67 -22.75 8.36 -9.39
C LEU A 67 -22.58 8.11 -7.88
N ARG A 68 -21.60 7.28 -7.49
CA ARG A 68 -21.36 6.90 -6.08
C ARG A 68 -20.12 7.59 -5.49
N ARG A 69 -19.63 8.66 -6.11
CA ARG A 69 -18.46 9.40 -5.62
C ARG A 69 -18.87 10.47 -4.61
N VAL A 70 -18.07 10.61 -3.57
CA VAL A 70 -18.16 11.66 -2.56
C VAL A 70 -16.79 12.30 -2.41
N LYS A 71 -16.75 13.60 -2.13
CA LYS A 71 -15.55 14.29 -1.68
C LYS A 71 -15.51 14.26 -0.15
N ILE A 72 -14.52 13.56 0.41
CA ILE A 72 -14.35 13.48 1.86
C ILE A 72 -12.99 14.06 2.23
N THR A 73 -13.00 15.09 3.06
CA THR A 73 -11.77 15.56 3.74
C THR A 73 -11.61 14.76 5.02
N ALA A 74 -10.46 14.11 5.19
CA ALA A 74 -10.24 13.21 6.31
C ALA A 74 -8.81 13.25 6.85
N GLU A 75 -8.66 12.96 8.14
CA GLU A 75 -7.36 12.55 8.69
C GLU A 75 -7.12 11.09 8.32
N ARG A 76 -5.95 10.80 7.78
CA ARG A 76 -5.58 9.44 7.40
C ARG A 76 -4.39 8.98 8.21
N VAL A 77 -4.50 7.75 8.71
CA VAL A 77 -3.37 6.96 9.18
C VAL A 77 -3.21 5.78 8.24
N PHE A 78 -2.01 5.61 7.69
CA PHE A 78 -1.68 4.48 6.85
C PHE A 78 -0.51 3.73 7.44
N ARG A 79 -0.72 2.45 7.75
CA ARG A 79 0.29 1.55 8.33
C ARG A 79 1.00 2.16 9.53
N GLY A 80 0.22 2.66 10.49
CA GLY A 80 0.73 3.32 11.69
C GLY A 80 1.28 4.74 11.52
N LYS A 81 1.44 5.26 10.29
CA LYS A 81 1.92 6.64 10.05
C LYS A 81 0.75 7.59 9.81
N LYS A 82 0.65 8.64 10.64
CA LYS A 82 -0.34 9.71 10.49
C LYS A 82 0.11 10.73 9.44
N PHE A 83 -0.81 11.12 8.57
CA PHE A 83 -0.59 12.21 7.62
C PHE A 83 -0.71 13.54 8.37
N GLU A 84 0.27 14.44 8.19
CA GLU A 84 0.30 15.75 8.86
C GLU A 84 -0.87 16.64 8.44
N LYS A 85 -1.20 16.61 7.15
CA LYS A 85 -2.29 17.38 6.57
C LYS A 85 -3.50 16.49 6.28
N PRO A 86 -4.73 16.98 6.49
CA PRO A 86 -5.92 16.31 6.01
C PRO A 86 -5.85 16.05 4.50
N ILE A 87 -6.37 14.90 4.09
CA ILE A 87 -6.38 14.51 2.69
C ILE A 87 -7.80 14.57 2.12
N LEU A 88 -7.90 14.89 0.83
CA LEU A 88 -9.14 14.79 0.08
C LEU A 88 -9.24 13.41 -0.57
N ILE A 89 -10.27 12.65 -0.23
CA ILE A 89 -10.60 11.36 -0.82
C ILE A 89 -11.79 11.56 -1.74
N GLU A 90 -11.56 11.35 -3.04
CA GLU A 90 -12.63 11.46 -4.04
C GLU A 90 -12.59 10.29 -5.03
N LYS A 91 -11.45 10.11 -5.73
CA LYS A 91 -11.30 9.12 -6.80
C LYS A 91 -11.56 7.68 -6.38
N VAL A 92 -11.38 7.36 -5.09
CA VAL A 92 -11.51 5.99 -4.56
C VAL A 92 -12.72 5.81 -3.65
N SER A 93 -13.59 6.82 -3.54
CA SER A 93 -14.77 6.81 -2.65
C SER A 93 -15.85 5.82 -3.10
N TYR A 94 -15.95 5.57 -4.40
CA TYR A 94 -16.93 4.65 -5.00
C TYR A 94 -16.64 3.16 -4.72
N LYS A 95 -15.40 2.82 -4.36
CA LYS A 95 -14.98 1.43 -4.15
C LYS A 95 -15.69 0.84 -2.93
N THR A 96 -16.24 -0.36 -3.08
CA THR A 96 -16.92 -1.13 -2.01
C THR A 96 -15.93 -1.84 -1.09
N ASP A 97 -14.99 -1.07 -0.53
CA ASP A 97 -13.87 -1.55 0.27
C ASP A 97 -13.87 -0.95 1.68
N TYR A 98 -14.88 -0.15 2.03
CA TYR A 98 -14.91 0.58 3.30
C TYR A 98 -15.83 -0.11 4.31
N ARG A 99 -15.40 -0.07 5.57
CA ARG A 99 -16.15 -0.50 6.73
C ARG A 99 -16.13 0.60 7.79
N LEU A 100 -17.30 0.88 8.35
CA LEU A 100 -17.42 1.77 9.50
C LEU A 100 -17.05 0.98 10.77
N LEU A 101 -16.12 1.49 11.57
CA LEU A 101 -15.82 0.90 12.87
C LEU A 101 -16.93 1.19 13.88
N SER A 102 -17.17 0.26 14.80
CA SER A 102 -18.08 0.51 15.91
C SER A 102 -17.43 1.44 16.93
N LYS A 103 -18.23 2.29 17.60
CA LYS A 103 -17.68 3.30 18.55
C LYS A 103 -16.85 2.69 19.68
N LYS A 104 -17.14 1.45 20.08
CA LYS A 104 -16.40 0.75 21.14
C LYS A 104 -15.01 0.33 20.67
N GLU A 105 -14.89 -0.10 19.41
CA GLU A 105 -13.64 -0.58 18.82
C GLU A 105 -12.73 0.57 18.33
N GLU A 106 -13.31 1.75 18.06
CA GLU A 106 -12.58 2.91 17.54
C GLU A 106 -11.37 3.28 18.40
N ALA A 107 -11.51 3.29 19.73
CA ALA A 107 -10.44 3.70 20.65
C ALA A 107 -9.24 2.73 20.61
N ASP A 108 -9.49 1.42 20.56
CA ASP A 108 -8.44 0.41 20.53
C ASP A 108 -7.78 0.32 19.15
N TYR A 109 -8.57 0.38 18.09
CA TYR A 109 -8.06 0.29 16.72
C TYR A 109 -7.20 1.50 16.34
N CYS A 110 -7.49 2.68 16.89
CA CYS A 110 -6.76 3.91 16.58
C CYS A 110 -5.42 4.06 17.30
N LYS A 111 -5.07 3.15 18.22
CA LYS A 111 -3.74 3.10 18.82
C LYS A 111 -2.70 2.93 17.70
N LEU A 112 -1.71 3.82 17.68
CA LEU A 112 -0.68 3.82 16.65
C LEU A 112 0.25 2.63 16.87
N SER A 113 0.26 1.71 15.91
CA SER A 113 1.24 0.63 15.83
C SER A 113 2.54 1.17 15.25
N GLN A 114 3.66 0.93 15.91
CA GLN A 114 4.97 1.18 15.30
C GLN A 114 5.21 0.17 14.18
N ARG A 115 5.75 0.67 13.08
CA ARG A 115 6.09 -0.13 11.90
C ARG A 115 7.60 -0.32 11.85
N GLU A 116 8.04 -1.54 11.61
CA GLU A 116 9.45 -1.82 11.36
C GLU A 116 9.91 -1.11 10.07
N GLU A 117 10.98 -0.33 10.21
CA GLU A 117 11.59 0.36 9.08
C GLU A 117 12.48 -0.61 8.29
N LYS A 118 12.41 -0.53 6.97
CA LYS A 118 13.27 -1.33 6.09
C LYS A 118 14.55 -0.55 5.85
N LEU A 119 15.63 -0.99 6.48
CA LEU A 119 16.95 -0.39 6.31
C LEU A 119 17.63 -1.01 5.08
N LEU A 120 17.77 -0.21 4.03
CA LEU A 120 18.45 -0.56 2.79
C LEU A 120 19.95 -0.28 2.90
N PRO A 121 20.80 -1.13 2.28
CA PRO A 121 22.23 -0.87 2.22
C PRO A 121 22.52 0.41 1.39
N LEU A 122 23.69 0.99 1.62
CA LEU A 122 24.14 2.18 0.88
C LEU A 122 24.42 1.88 -0.60
N GLU A 123 24.91 0.66 -0.85
CA GLU A 123 25.37 0.21 -2.15
C GLU A 123 24.80 -1.17 -2.48
N MET A 124 24.61 -1.43 -3.76
CA MET A 124 24.30 -2.75 -4.34
C MET A 124 25.28 -3.05 -5.47
N ASP A 125 25.47 -4.32 -5.80
CA ASP A 125 26.25 -4.65 -7.00
C ASP A 125 25.47 -4.28 -8.28
N LEU A 126 26.20 -4.15 -9.38
CA LEU A 126 25.59 -3.84 -10.67
C LEU A 126 24.79 -5.03 -11.20
N PRO A 127 23.64 -4.79 -11.88
CA PRO A 127 22.95 -5.83 -12.63
C PRO A 127 23.90 -6.53 -13.65
N PRO A 128 23.72 -7.82 -13.95
CA PRO A 128 24.73 -8.62 -14.66
C PRO A 128 25.19 -8.01 -15.99
N LEU A 129 24.25 -7.50 -16.79
CA LEU A 129 24.55 -6.86 -18.07
C LEU A 129 25.35 -5.56 -17.91
N LEU A 130 24.95 -4.72 -16.94
CA LEU A 130 25.64 -3.46 -16.66
C LEU A 130 27.03 -3.69 -16.07
N ARG A 131 27.20 -4.74 -15.26
CA ARG A 131 28.51 -5.14 -14.73
C ARG A 131 29.50 -5.48 -15.85
N GLU A 132 29.07 -6.28 -16.84
CA GLU A 132 29.90 -6.62 -18.00
C GLU A 132 30.21 -5.39 -18.87
N PHE A 133 29.24 -4.48 -19.04
CA PHE A 133 29.43 -3.25 -19.79
C PHE A 133 30.49 -2.36 -19.13
N VAL A 134 30.35 -2.09 -17.82
CA VAL A 134 31.31 -1.29 -17.05
C VAL A 134 32.68 -1.96 -17.03
N PHE A 135 32.75 -3.29 -16.92
CA PHE A 135 34.02 -4.01 -16.96
C PHE A 135 34.73 -3.84 -18.31
N LYS A 136 34.01 -3.89 -19.44
CA LYS A 136 34.59 -3.68 -20.77
C LYS A 136 35.12 -2.26 -20.97
N GLU A 137 34.44 -1.25 -20.44
CA GLU A 137 34.85 0.16 -20.60
C GLU A 137 35.97 0.57 -19.65
N THR A 138 35.92 0.13 -18.39
CA THR A 138 36.81 0.62 -17.32
C THR A 138 37.83 -0.39 -16.82
N GLY A 139 37.67 -1.67 -17.16
CA GLY A 139 38.49 -2.77 -16.65
C GLY A 139 38.25 -3.13 -15.18
N ARG A 140 37.31 -2.47 -14.48
CA ARG A 140 37.02 -2.69 -13.06
C ARG A 140 35.75 -3.53 -12.88
N LYS A 141 35.84 -4.63 -12.12
CA LYS A 141 34.70 -5.51 -11.82
C LYS A 141 33.94 -5.13 -10.54
N ASP A 142 34.60 -4.48 -9.60
CA ASP A 142 34.06 -4.23 -8.25
C ASP A 142 33.28 -2.92 -8.13
N VAL A 143 32.73 -2.42 -9.25
CA VAL A 143 31.94 -1.19 -9.24
C VAL A 143 30.57 -1.48 -8.64
N LYS A 144 30.23 -0.74 -7.58
CA LYS A 144 28.92 -0.81 -6.91
C LYS A 144 28.07 0.42 -7.26
N MET A 145 26.77 0.23 -7.22
CA MET A 145 25.76 1.26 -7.46
C MET A 145 25.18 1.78 -6.15
N LYS A 146 25.05 3.10 -6.03
CA LYS A 146 24.40 3.75 -4.89
C LYS A 146 22.88 3.54 -4.95
N ILE A 147 22.29 2.96 -3.91
CA ILE A 147 20.84 2.69 -3.86
C ILE A 147 20.12 3.98 -3.51
N VAL A 148 19.13 4.44 -4.29
CA VAL A 148 18.28 5.59 -3.92
C VAL A 148 16.91 5.10 -3.43
N ALA A 149 16.59 5.41 -2.17
CA ALA A 149 15.25 5.18 -1.64
C ALA A 149 14.37 6.41 -1.92
N ASN A 150 13.18 6.19 -2.47
CA ASN A 150 12.18 7.26 -2.59
C ASN A 150 11.46 7.43 -1.25
N GLU A 151 11.72 8.56 -0.59
CA GLU A 151 11.08 8.92 0.67
C GLU A 151 9.63 9.33 0.41
N SER A 152 8.70 8.50 0.87
CA SER A 152 7.27 8.75 0.72
C SER A 152 6.54 8.22 1.94
N LEU A 153 5.40 8.84 2.28
CA LEU A 153 4.50 8.35 3.35
C LEU A 153 4.04 6.91 3.14
N TYR A 154 4.04 6.43 1.91
CA TYR A 154 3.67 5.06 1.57
C TYR A 154 4.84 4.07 1.67
N ASN A 155 6.07 4.57 1.59
CA ASN A 155 7.29 3.76 1.64
C ASN A 155 7.82 3.70 3.09
N ASN A 156 8.41 2.57 3.48
CA ASN A 156 9.15 2.45 4.76
C ASN A 156 10.61 2.10 4.56
N ALA A 157 11.10 2.13 3.33
CA ALA A 157 12.49 1.92 3.05
C ALA A 157 13.26 3.23 3.30
N ARG A 158 14.28 3.17 4.17
CA ARG A 158 15.27 4.23 4.35
C ARG A 158 16.66 3.64 4.15
N ARG A 159 17.61 4.48 3.72
CA ARG A 159 19.03 4.11 3.76
C ARG A 159 19.52 4.01 5.20
N VAL A 160 20.40 3.05 5.40
CA VAL A 160 21.28 2.91 6.56
C VAL A 160 22.15 4.18 6.73
N LYS A 161 22.30 4.65 7.97
CA LYS A 161 23.33 5.65 8.34
C LYS A 161 24.65 4.95 8.69
N GLU A 162 25.75 5.71 8.76
CA GLU A 162 27.14 5.20 8.88
C GLU A 162 27.40 4.19 10.01
N ASN A 163 26.50 4.07 11.01
CA ASN A 163 26.60 3.12 12.13
C ASN A 163 25.43 2.10 12.24
N GLU A 164 24.54 2.00 11.26
CA GLU A 164 23.40 1.06 11.27
C GLU A 164 23.70 -0.18 10.39
N THR A 165 23.18 -1.35 10.75
CA THR A 165 23.26 -2.55 9.88
C THR A 165 22.00 -2.65 9.00
N PRO A 166 22.13 -2.98 7.69
CA PRO A 166 20.98 -3.15 6.81
C PRO A 166 20.13 -4.34 7.27
N ASN A 167 18.81 -4.16 7.29
CA ASN A 167 17.84 -5.22 7.63
C ASN A 167 17.26 -5.89 6.37
N CYS A 168 17.52 -5.33 5.19
CA CYS A 168 17.01 -5.85 3.93
C CYS A 168 18.15 -6.07 2.95
N GLU A 169 18.28 -7.30 2.47
CA GLU A 169 19.16 -7.61 1.34
C GLU A 169 18.47 -7.23 0.03
N VAL A 170 19.26 -6.74 -0.92
CA VAL A 170 18.79 -6.46 -2.29
C VAL A 170 19.48 -7.44 -3.23
N PRO A 171 18.94 -8.67 -3.37
CA PRO A 171 19.58 -9.68 -4.20
C PRO A 171 19.50 -9.29 -5.68
N ILE A 172 20.55 -9.62 -6.41
CA ILE A 172 20.62 -9.43 -7.86
C ILE A 172 20.30 -10.77 -8.52
N GLY A 173 19.07 -10.91 -9.00
CA GLY A 173 18.58 -12.15 -9.61
C GLY A 173 17.05 -12.20 -9.69
N LEU A 174 16.53 -13.39 -9.97
CA LEU A 174 15.07 -13.66 -10.01
C LEU A 174 14.44 -13.62 -8.60
N GLY A 175 15.26 -13.63 -7.54
CA GLY A 175 14.82 -13.65 -6.16
C GLY A 175 14.03 -14.91 -5.83
N THR A 176 13.31 -14.90 -4.71
CA THR A 176 12.43 -16.02 -4.34
C THR A 176 11.07 -15.84 -5.01
N PRO A 177 10.67 -16.72 -5.97
CA PRO A 177 9.38 -16.60 -6.63
C PRO A 177 8.26 -16.85 -5.63
N HIS A 178 7.11 -16.20 -5.87
CA HIS A 178 5.92 -16.39 -5.04
C HIS A 178 5.52 -17.87 -5.02
N PRO A 179 5.03 -18.43 -3.89
CA PRO A 179 4.70 -19.86 -3.79
C PRO A 179 3.79 -20.37 -4.91
N THR A 180 2.87 -19.54 -5.38
CA THR A 180 1.92 -19.85 -6.46
C THR A 180 2.56 -19.99 -7.85
N SER A 181 3.69 -19.33 -8.09
CA SER A 181 4.38 -19.36 -9.39
C SER A 181 5.61 -20.26 -9.38
N ARG A 182 5.86 -21.00 -8.29
CA ARG A 182 7.08 -21.82 -8.14
C ARG A 182 7.25 -22.85 -9.25
N SER A 183 6.14 -23.39 -9.77
CA SER A 183 6.14 -24.34 -10.90
C SER A 183 6.68 -23.75 -12.20
N LEU A 184 6.62 -22.42 -12.38
CA LEU A 184 7.14 -21.75 -13.58
C LEU A 184 8.67 -21.63 -13.57
N TYR A 185 9.30 -21.87 -12.43
CA TYR A 185 10.75 -21.79 -12.23
C TYR A 185 11.36 -23.15 -11.92
N GLU A 186 10.62 -24.25 -12.16
CA GLU A 186 11.15 -25.60 -12.06
C GLU A 186 12.32 -25.78 -13.04
N GLY A 187 13.48 -26.21 -12.53
CA GLY A 187 14.71 -26.38 -13.31
C GLY A 187 15.63 -25.15 -13.36
N ILE A 188 15.26 -24.04 -12.73
CA ILE A 188 16.11 -22.84 -12.62
C ILE A 188 16.73 -22.78 -11.22
N GLU A 189 18.05 -22.63 -11.15
CA GLU A 189 18.74 -22.34 -9.88
C GLU A 189 18.41 -20.91 -9.43
N LEU A 190 17.45 -20.79 -8.51
CA LEU A 190 17.08 -19.53 -7.89
C LEU A 190 18.10 -19.24 -6.77
N LYS A 191 18.87 -18.16 -6.96
CA LYS A 191 19.74 -17.57 -5.93
C LYS A 191 19.04 -16.37 -5.30
#